data_AF-A0A6M0CYI8-F1
#
_entry.id   AF-A0A6M0CYI8-F1
#
_cell.length_a   1.000
_cell.length_b   1.000
_cell.length_c   1.000
_cell.angle_alpha   90.00
_cell.angle_beta   90.00
_cell.angle_gamma   90.00
#
_symmetry.space_group_name_H-M   'P 1'
#
loop_
_entity.id
_entity.type
_entity.pdbx_description
1 polymer ?
#
loop_
_entity_poly.entity_id
_entity_poly.type
_entity_poly.pdbx_seq_one_letter_code
_entity_poly.pdbx_strand_id
1 'polypeptide(L)'
;MSDIIRRDPRAEWIARNRLHPLHAAMQTQQTQWMGPNGVIRKNPHAVGFIGPNGIKRIDRSGAQQGGASKRSAAAAVVLPLHQVAAPAFYIAVVPDMVGGRLTSHDRDVLGLAHSLAGNDGAVLAVVFGEHKESTFGTFGVDRLLQIDGDEFAGYVPEQWVQGLRAVDNQFNPRHWLLPDSRSGGGELGRRFAAVLGERPATRVWQVKDGLCSARAGAGQQDLSRALPRLILAAAECAEPVSET
;
A
#
# COMPACT_ATOMS: atom_id res chain seq x y z
N MET A 1 -63.21 -10.44 -12.40
CA MET A 1 -62.10 -11.05 -13.17
C MET A 1 -60.87 -10.96 -12.30
N SER A 2 -60.43 -12.09 -11.74
CA SER A 2 -59.28 -12.17 -10.85
C SER A 2 -57.99 -11.92 -11.62
N ASP A 3 -57.21 -10.93 -11.19
CA ASP A 3 -55.87 -10.66 -11.71
C ASP A 3 -54.94 -11.81 -11.32
N ILE A 4 -54.84 -12.82 -12.19
CA ILE A 4 -53.84 -13.88 -12.06
C ILE A 4 -52.48 -13.25 -12.37
N ILE A 5 -51.66 -13.09 -11.33
CA ILE A 5 -50.27 -12.67 -11.45
C ILE A 5 -49.52 -13.76 -12.23
N ARG A 6 -49.40 -13.61 -13.55
CA ARG A 6 -48.54 -14.45 -14.38
C ARG A 6 -47.08 -14.14 -14.05
N ARG A 7 -46.38 -15.12 -13.47
CA ARG A 7 -44.93 -15.05 -13.24
C ARG A 7 -44.20 -15.32 -14.55
N ASP A 8 -43.25 -14.46 -14.91
CA ASP A 8 -42.35 -14.67 -16.05
C ASP A 8 -41.13 -15.49 -15.60
N PRO A 9 -41.00 -16.77 -16.03
CA PRO A 9 -39.90 -17.63 -15.60
C PRO A 9 -38.52 -17.11 -16.03
N ARG A 10 -38.45 -16.37 -17.15
CA ARG A 10 -37.19 -15.80 -17.65
C ARG A 10 -36.74 -14.65 -16.75
N ALA A 11 -37.66 -13.77 -16.38
CA ALA A 11 -37.38 -12.68 -15.45
C ALA A 11 -36.91 -13.22 -14.08
N GLU A 12 -37.57 -14.26 -13.56
CA GLU A 12 -37.17 -14.90 -12.30
C GLU A 12 -35.80 -15.59 -12.36
N TRP A 13 -35.44 -16.18 -13.51
CA TRP A 13 -34.11 -16.75 -13.71
C TRP A 13 -33.02 -15.66 -13.76
N ILE A 14 -33.26 -14.56 -14.48
CA ILE A 14 -32.34 -13.42 -14.54
C ILE A 14 -32.16 -12.80 -13.14
N ALA A 15 -33.25 -12.61 -12.39
CA ALA A 15 -33.21 -12.03 -11.05
C ALA A 15 -32.43 -12.88 -10.03
N ARG A 16 -32.35 -14.21 -10.24
CA ARG A 16 -31.56 -15.11 -9.38
C ARG A 16 -30.09 -15.23 -9.79
N ASN A 17 -29.76 -15.01 -11.06
CA ASN A 17 -28.41 -15.21 -11.58
C ASN A 17 -27.56 -13.94 -11.46
N ARG A 18 -26.71 -13.85 -10.42
CA ARG A 18 -25.84 -12.68 -10.16
C ARG A 18 -24.82 -12.38 -11.27
N LEU A 19 -24.49 -13.35 -12.11
CA LEU A 19 -23.54 -13.19 -13.22
C LEU A 19 -24.22 -12.76 -14.53
N HIS A 20 -25.56 -12.76 -14.57
CA HIS A 20 -26.29 -12.39 -15.77
C HIS A 20 -26.19 -10.87 -16.01
N PRO A 21 -25.91 -10.40 -17.25
CA PRO A 21 -25.73 -8.97 -17.54
C PRO A 21 -26.91 -8.09 -17.12
N LEU A 22 -28.13 -8.61 -17.23
CA LEU A 22 -29.37 -7.91 -16.87
C LEU A 22 -29.78 -8.08 -15.39
N HIS A 23 -29.00 -8.79 -14.58
CA HIS A 23 -29.32 -9.05 -13.17
C HIS A 23 -29.51 -7.74 -12.39
N ALA A 24 -28.57 -6.79 -12.54
CA ALA A 24 -28.63 -5.52 -11.84
C ALA A 24 -29.89 -4.69 -12.18
N ALA A 25 -30.37 -4.79 -13.43
CA ALA A 25 -31.57 -4.09 -13.88
C ALA A 25 -32.88 -4.73 -13.37
N MET A 26 -32.84 -6.01 -12.99
CA MET A 26 -33.99 -6.77 -12.45
C MET A 26 -34.08 -6.68 -10.92
N GLN A 27 -33.07 -6.13 -10.25
CA GLN A 27 -33.10 -5.93 -8.80
C GLN A 27 -33.83 -4.64 -8.44
N THR A 28 -34.83 -4.76 -7.56
CA THR A 28 -35.51 -3.60 -7.01
C THR A 28 -34.53 -2.80 -6.14
N GLN A 29 -34.14 -1.61 -6.57
CA GLN A 29 -33.32 -0.70 -5.77
C GLN A 29 -34.16 -0.06 -4.65
N GLN A 30 -34.57 -0.87 -3.67
CA GLN A 30 -35.21 -0.36 -2.47
C GLN A 30 -34.16 0.34 -1.60
N THR A 31 -34.24 1.67 -1.55
CA THR A 31 -33.41 2.52 -0.69
C THR A 31 -33.88 2.51 0.76
N GLN A 32 -35.19 2.29 0.96
CA GLN A 32 -35.83 2.16 2.26
C GLN A 32 -37.01 1.18 2.22
N TRP A 33 -37.25 0.45 3.31
CA TRP A 33 -38.41 -0.43 3.45
C TRP A 33 -38.87 -0.52 4.91
N MET A 34 -40.14 -0.84 5.12
CA MET A 34 -40.69 -1.06 6.46
C MET A 34 -40.25 -2.43 6.98
N GLY A 35 -39.60 -2.45 8.14
CA GLY A 35 -39.21 -3.69 8.80
C GLY A 35 -40.40 -4.41 9.43
N PRO A 36 -40.24 -5.68 9.82
CA PRO A 36 -41.30 -6.48 10.44
C PRO A 36 -41.88 -5.88 11.73
N ASN A 37 -41.08 -5.05 12.42
CA ASN A 37 -41.45 -4.40 13.68
C ASN A 37 -41.91 -2.94 13.48
N GLY A 38 -42.29 -2.53 12.26
CA GLY A 38 -42.72 -1.17 11.94
C GLY A 38 -41.59 -0.13 11.83
N VAL A 39 -40.33 -0.51 12.03
CA VAL A 39 -39.17 0.39 11.92
C VAL A 39 -38.70 0.49 10.46
N ILE A 40 -38.55 1.71 9.94
CA ILE A 40 -38.01 1.95 8.60
C ILE A 40 -36.52 1.56 8.56
N ARG A 41 -36.18 0.63 7.66
CA ARG A 41 -34.81 0.22 7.36
C ARG A 41 -34.31 0.93 6.10
N LYS A 42 -33.01 1.22 6.04
CA LYS A 42 -32.34 1.87 4.90
C LYS A 42 -31.22 0.97 4.39
N ASN A 43 -31.03 0.89 3.08
CA ASN A 43 -29.92 0.13 2.48
C ASN A 43 -28.70 1.04 2.28
N PRO A 44 -27.61 0.90 3.08
CA PRO A 44 -26.43 1.76 2.95
C PRO A 44 -25.72 1.61 1.61
N HIS A 45 -25.84 0.44 0.97
CA HIS A 45 -25.21 0.18 -0.33
C HIS A 45 -25.97 0.81 -1.50
N ALA A 46 -27.25 1.17 -1.31
CA ALA A 46 -28.05 1.86 -2.32
C ALA A 46 -27.97 3.39 -2.21
N VAL A 47 -27.37 3.93 -1.14
CA VAL A 47 -27.30 5.37 -0.85
C VAL A 47 -25.84 5.85 -0.89
N GLY A 48 -25.62 7.11 -1.25
CA GLY A 48 -24.30 7.76 -1.25
C GLY A 48 -23.75 8.05 -2.64
N PHE A 49 -22.82 8.99 -2.73
CA PHE A 49 -22.19 9.43 -3.97
C PHE A 49 -20.70 9.10 -3.97
N ILE A 50 -20.12 8.91 -5.15
CA ILE A 50 -18.68 8.69 -5.31
C ILE A 50 -18.04 10.06 -5.53
N GLY A 51 -17.16 10.45 -4.60
CA GLY A 51 -16.40 11.69 -4.73
C GLY A 51 -15.26 11.57 -5.76
N PRO A 52 -14.56 12.68 -6.05
CA PRO A 52 -13.44 12.70 -7.01
C PRO A 52 -12.35 11.66 -6.72
N ASN A 53 -12.12 11.35 -5.45
CA ASN A 53 -11.10 10.38 -5.01
C ASN A 53 -11.57 8.91 -5.07
N GLY A 54 -12.72 8.62 -5.71
CA GLY A 54 -13.23 7.24 -5.89
C GLY A 54 -13.87 6.60 -4.65
N ILE A 55 -13.87 7.28 -3.50
CA ILE A 55 -14.48 6.81 -2.26
C ILE A 55 -15.98 7.13 -2.26
N LYS A 56 -16.81 6.11 -1.98
CA LYS A 56 -18.26 6.27 -1.80
C LYS A 56 -18.56 6.88 -0.43
N ARG A 57 -19.21 8.03 -0.40
CA ARG A 57 -19.61 8.76 0.82
C ARG A 57 -21.13 8.79 0.96
N ILE A 58 -21.62 8.59 2.19
CA ILE A 58 -23.04 8.73 2.53
C ILE A 58 -23.21 10.01 3.34
N ASP A 59 -23.83 11.01 2.73
CA ASP A 59 -24.24 12.22 3.45
C ASP A 59 -25.45 11.90 4.34
N ARG A 60 -25.29 12.07 5.65
CA ARG A 60 -26.34 11.83 6.65
C ARG A 60 -27.23 13.06 6.89
N SER A 61 -26.83 14.23 6.38
CA SER A 61 -27.57 15.49 6.54
C SER A 61 -28.71 15.65 5.52
N GLY A 62 -28.70 14.87 4.44
CA GLY A 62 -29.73 14.89 3.39
C GLY A 62 -29.62 16.06 2.41
N ALA A 63 -28.58 16.89 2.52
CA ALA A 63 -28.41 18.08 1.69
C ALA A 63 -27.91 17.75 0.27
N GLN A 64 -27.24 16.61 0.07
CA GLN A 64 -26.71 16.22 -1.24
C GLN A 64 -27.38 14.96 -1.80
N GLN A 65 -28.11 15.12 -2.91
CA GLN A 65 -28.46 14.03 -3.82
C GLN A 65 -27.40 13.94 -4.91
N GLY A 66 -26.51 12.96 -4.80
CA GLY A 66 -25.48 12.71 -5.81
C GLY A 66 -26.09 12.18 -7.10
N GLY A 67 -26.10 13.00 -8.15
CA GLY A 67 -26.30 12.53 -9.52
C GLY A 67 -25.18 11.57 -9.92
N ALA A 68 -25.49 10.64 -10.82
CA ALA A 68 -24.53 9.71 -11.40
C ALA A 68 -23.46 10.49 -12.19
N SER A 69 -22.41 10.93 -11.49
CA SER A 69 -21.27 11.56 -12.13
C SER A 69 -20.53 10.50 -12.92
N LYS A 70 -20.51 10.66 -14.25
CA LYS A 70 -19.60 9.90 -15.12
C LYS A 70 -18.18 10.10 -14.57
N ARG A 71 -17.40 9.02 -14.50
CA ARG A 71 -15.96 9.11 -14.21
C ARG A 71 -15.31 9.95 -15.30
N SER A 72 -15.17 11.25 -15.08
CA SER A 72 -14.16 12.05 -15.74
C SER A 72 -12.84 11.62 -15.13
N ALA A 73 -11.93 11.09 -15.93
CA ALA A 73 -10.55 10.95 -15.52
C ALA A 73 -10.06 12.34 -15.12
N ALA A 74 -9.73 12.53 -13.85
CA ALA A 74 -9.11 13.77 -13.40
C ALA A 74 -7.84 13.97 -14.21
N ALA A 75 -7.64 15.19 -14.74
CA ALA A 75 -6.41 15.53 -15.42
C ALA A 75 -5.24 15.25 -14.46
N ALA A 76 -4.22 14.53 -14.93
CA ALA A 76 -3.04 14.22 -14.14
C ALA A 76 -2.39 15.55 -13.72
N VAL A 77 -2.38 15.80 -12.40
CA VAL A 77 -1.68 16.95 -11.84
C VAL A 77 -0.19 16.72 -12.07
N VAL A 78 0.42 17.55 -12.90
CA VAL A 78 1.87 17.50 -13.14
C VAL A 78 2.54 18.29 -12.01
N LEU A 79 3.13 17.56 -11.06
CA LEU A 79 3.92 18.16 -9.99
C LEU A 79 5.29 18.61 -10.54
N PRO A 80 5.90 19.67 -9.99
CA PRO A 80 7.26 20.06 -10.35
C PRO A 80 8.24 18.92 -10.07
N LEU A 81 9.02 18.51 -11.08
CA LEU A 81 9.98 17.42 -10.95
C LEU A 81 11.05 17.76 -9.89
N HIS A 82 11.00 17.09 -8.75
CA HIS A 82 12.08 17.12 -7.76
C HIS A 82 13.23 16.24 -8.24
N GLN A 83 14.44 16.81 -8.37
CA GLN A 83 15.62 16.09 -8.83
C GLN A 83 16.76 16.23 -7.82
N VAL A 84 17.11 15.11 -7.17
CA VAL A 84 18.30 15.04 -6.31
C VAL A 84 19.51 14.72 -7.17
N ALA A 85 20.27 15.72 -7.62
CA ALA A 85 21.43 15.51 -8.50
C ALA A 85 22.60 14.82 -7.77
N ALA A 86 22.97 15.34 -6.59
CA ALA A 86 24.04 14.82 -5.75
C ALA A 86 23.55 14.68 -4.31
N PRO A 87 23.05 13.49 -3.90
CA PRO A 87 22.56 13.30 -2.55
C PRO A 87 23.70 13.32 -1.54
N ALA A 88 23.47 13.94 -0.38
CA ALA A 88 24.43 13.93 0.73
C ALA A 88 24.54 12.54 1.38
N PHE A 89 23.50 11.71 1.25
CA PHE A 89 23.44 10.34 1.76
C PHE A 89 22.29 9.57 1.09
N TYR A 90 22.33 8.24 1.20
CA TYR A 90 21.26 7.37 0.74
C TYR A 90 20.45 6.80 1.90
N ILE A 91 19.14 6.66 1.69
CA ILE A 91 18.25 5.78 2.46
C ILE A 91 17.90 4.60 1.56
N ALA A 92 18.42 3.41 1.89
CA ALA A 92 18.21 2.22 1.08
C ALA A 92 16.93 1.48 1.51
N VAL A 93 16.12 1.08 0.54
CA VAL A 93 14.88 0.32 0.76
C VAL A 93 14.93 -0.97 -0.04
N VAL A 94 14.65 -2.10 0.60
CA VAL A 94 14.47 -3.39 -0.08
C VAL A 94 13.00 -3.77 0.02
N PRO A 95 12.17 -3.45 -0.98
CA PRO A 95 10.75 -3.82 -0.98
C PRO A 95 10.57 -5.33 -1.21
N ASP A 96 9.48 -5.89 -0.70
CA ASP A 96 9.11 -7.30 -0.91
C ASP A 96 8.63 -7.58 -2.34
N MET A 97 7.86 -6.65 -2.90
CA MET A 97 7.34 -6.73 -4.26
C MET A 97 6.63 -8.05 -4.62
N VAL A 98 5.79 -8.57 -3.73
CA VAL A 98 5.08 -9.84 -3.98
C VAL A 98 4.28 -9.76 -5.29
N GLY A 99 4.64 -10.61 -6.26
CA GLY A 99 4.02 -10.62 -7.60
C GLY A 99 4.59 -9.58 -8.59
N GLY A 100 5.74 -8.97 -8.26
CA GLY A 100 6.48 -8.03 -9.11
C GLY A 100 5.97 -6.59 -9.07
N ARG A 101 5.12 -6.22 -8.10
CA ARG A 101 4.61 -4.85 -7.92
C ARG A 101 4.74 -4.42 -6.46
N LEU A 102 4.81 -3.10 -6.23
CA LEU A 102 4.87 -2.57 -4.87
C LEU A 102 3.57 -2.89 -4.10
N THR A 103 3.73 -3.54 -2.95
CA THR A 103 2.62 -3.82 -2.04
C THR A 103 2.19 -2.55 -1.29
N SER A 104 1.11 -2.60 -0.50
CA SER A 104 0.80 -1.47 0.41
C SER A 104 1.91 -1.28 1.44
N HIS A 105 2.43 -2.38 2.01
CA HIS A 105 3.51 -2.34 2.98
C HIS A 105 4.78 -1.74 2.38
N ASP A 106 5.16 -2.12 1.16
CA ASP A 106 6.31 -1.50 0.47
C ASP A 106 6.16 0.01 0.33
N ARG A 107 4.93 0.48 0.04
CA ARG A 107 4.62 1.90 -0.11
C ARG A 107 4.70 2.66 1.21
N ASP A 108 4.28 2.04 2.32
CA ASP A 108 4.46 2.62 3.66
C ASP A 108 5.96 2.76 4.00
N VAL A 109 6.77 1.75 3.67
CA VAL A 109 8.22 1.76 3.91
C VAL A 109 8.91 2.82 3.04
N LEU A 110 8.50 2.95 1.78
CA LEU A 110 8.98 4.00 0.89
C LEU A 110 8.59 5.41 1.36
N GLY A 111 7.38 5.58 1.89
CA GLY A 111 6.95 6.82 2.55
C GLY A 111 7.83 7.19 3.74
N LEU A 112 8.17 6.19 4.57
CA LEU A 112 9.12 6.38 5.67
C LEU A 112 10.52 6.76 5.16
N ALA A 113 11.01 6.08 4.12
CA ALA A 113 12.32 6.37 3.53
C ALA A 113 12.39 7.79 2.97
N HIS A 114 11.35 8.22 2.28
CA HIS A 114 11.23 9.57 1.73
C HIS A 114 11.26 10.63 2.83
N SER A 115 10.50 10.41 3.93
CA SER A 115 10.55 11.31 5.09
C SER A 115 11.93 11.37 5.75
N LEU A 116 12.69 10.28 5.76
CA LEU A 116 14.05 10.23 6.31
C LEU A 116 15.10 10.86 5.39
N ALA A 117 14.90 10.78 4.08
CA ALA A 117 15.76 11.40 3.09
C ALA A 117 15.66 12.94 3.16
N GLY A 118 14.45 13.46 3.38
CA GLY A 118 14.22 14.90 3.38
C GLY A 118 14.63 15.53 2.05
N ASN A 119 15.21 16.73 2.10
CA ASN A 119 15.65 17.45 0.89
C ASN A 119 17.09 17.12 0.47
N ASP A 120 17.89 16.59 1.40
CA ASP A 120 19.34 16.42 1.20
C ASP A 120 19.73 14.98 0.83
N GLY A 121 18.87 14.01 1.19
CA GLY A 121 19.09 12.59 0.92
C GLY A 121 18.39 12.13 -0.36
N ALA A 122 18.73 10.91 -0.79
CA ALA A 122 18.01 10.20 -1.85
C ALA A 122 17.56 8.82 -1.37
N VAL A 123 16.36 8.41 -1.80
CA VAL A 123 15.85 7.05 -1.59
C VAL A 123 16.38 6.14 -2.69
N LEU A 124 17.11 5.10 -2.29
CA LEU A 124 17.63 4.04 -3.17
C LEU A 124 16.78 2.78 -2.98
N ALA A 125 15.92 2.46 -3.94
CA ALA A 125 15.22 1.18 -3.97
C ALA A 125 16.13 0.09 -4.56
N VAL A 126 16.32 -1.01 -3.83
CA VAL A 126 17.11 -2.17 -4.25
C VAL A 126 16.15 -3.33 -4.51
N VAL A 127 16.03 -3.76 -5.76
CA VAL A 127 15.07 -4.80 -6.18
C VAL A 127 15.84 -5.99 -6.74
N PHE A 128 15.46 -7.19 -6.32
CA PHE A 128 16.02 -8.44 -6.86
C PHE A 128 15.14 -8.99 -7.98
N GLY A 129 15.78 -9.37 -9.09
CA GLY A 129 15.14 -9.99 -10.24
C GLY A 129 14.23 -9.04 -11.03
N GLU A 130 13.43 -9.61 -11.93
CA GLU A 130 12.47 -8.86 -12.74
C GLU A 130 11.29 -8.32 -11.92
N HIS A 131 10.86 -7.11 -12.24
CA HIS A 131 9.64 -6.52 -11.70
C HIS A 131 8.74 -5.93 -12.80
N LYS A 132 7.46 -5.74 -12.47
CA LYS A 132 6.42 -5.16 -13.34
C LYS A 132 6.03 -3.75 -12.93
N GLU A 133 6.69 -3.22 -11.90
CA GLU A 133 6.46 -1.86 -11.42
C GLU A 133 7.13 -0.84 -12.34
N SER A 134 6.39 0.19 -12.72
CA SER A 134 6.85 1.28 -13.58
C SER A 134 6.77 2.65 -12.90
N THR A 135 6.14 2.73 -11.72
CA THR A 135 5.89 4.00 -11.03
C THR A 135 6.64 4.10 -9.71
N PHE A 136 7.86 3.57 -9.60
CA PHE A 136 8.70 3.76 -8.41
C PHE A 136 8.88 5.24 -8.06
N GLY A 137 9.09 6.09 -9.07
CA GLY A 137 9.28 7.53 -8.87
C GLY A 137 8.09 8.21 -8.19
N THR A 138 6.85 7.74 -8.41
CA THR A 138 5.65 8.29 -7.75
C THR A 138 5.54 7.89 -6.28
N PHE A 139 6.37 6.94 -5.83
CA PHE A 139 6.43 6.48 -4.45
C PHE A 139 7.69 7.00 -3.74
N GLY A 140 8.28 8.10 -4.24
CA GLY A 140 9.44 8.76 -3.61
C GLY A 140 10.77 8.05 -3.80
N VAL A 141 10.90 7.19 -4.81
CA VAL A 141 12.19 6.57 -5.18
C VAL A 141 12.98 7.49 -6.09
N ASP A 142 14.17 7.92 -5.64
CA ASP A 142 15.08 8.76 -6.41
C ASP A 142 16.06 7.96 -7.28
N ARG A 143 16.42 6.75 -6.83
CA ARG A 143 17.33 5.82 -7.51
C ARG A 143 16.78 4.40 -7.41
N LEU A 144 16.76 3.70 -8.54
CA LEU A 144 16.41 2.28 -8.61
C LEU A 144 17.67 1.49 -8.95
N LEU A 145 18.01 0.52 -8.11
CA LEU A 145 19.03 -0.47 -8.37
C LEU A 145 18.36 -1.83 -8.50
N GLN A 146 18.30 -2.33 -9.73
CA GLN A 146 17.86 -3.69 -10.00
C GLN A 146 19.08 -4.60 -9.99
N ILE A 147 19.06 -5.61 -9.12
CA ILE A 147 20.06 -6.69 -9.07
C ILE A 147 19.42 -7.88 -9.78
N ASP A 148 19.88 -8.13 -11.00
CA ASP A 148 19.39 -9.20 -11.86
C ASP A 148 20.46 -10.31 -12.04
N GLY A 149 20.01 -11.50 -12.40
CA GLY A 149 20.85 -12.69 -12.59
C GLY A 149 20.14 -13.96 -12.14
N ASP A 150 20.40 -15.06 -12.86
CA ASP A 150 19.81 -16.38 -12.57
C ASP A 150 20.16 -16.86 -11.15
N GLU A 151 21.32 -16.45 -10.61
CA GLU A 151 21.74 -16.75 -9.25
C GLU A 151 20.89 -16.07 -8.17
N PHE A 152 20.12 -15.02 -8.52
CA PHE A 152 19.19 -14.32 -7.64
C PHE A 152 17.75 -14.82 -7.79
N ALA A 153 17.50 -15.80 -8.66
CA ALA A 153 16.18 -16.33 -8.92
C ALA A 153 15.70 -17.31 -7.83
N GLY A 154 14.42 -17.23 -7.48
CA GLY A 154 13.83 -18.07 -6.43
C GLY A 154 14.28 -17.67 -5.03
N TYR A 155 14.23 -18.59 -4.06
CA TYR A 155 14.63 -18.31 -2.68
C TYR A 155 16.13 -18.63 -2.49
N VAL A 156 16.96 -17.58 -2.48
CA VAL A 156 18.42 -17.66 -2.41
C VAL A 156 18.98 -16.63 -1.41
N PRO A 157 18.65 -16.76 -0.11
CA PRO A 157 18.89 -15.70 0.88
C PRO A 157 20.37 -15.37 1.07
N GLU A 158 21.28 -16.35 0.93
CA GLU A 158 22.72 -16.10 1.01
C GLU A 158 23.19 -15.18 -0.11
N GLN A 159 22.72 -15.41 -1.34
CA GLN A 159 23.08 -14.62 -2.52
C GLN A 159 22.47 -13.22 -2.44
N TRP A 160 21.21 -13.09 -2.00
CA TRP A 160 20.59 -11.78 -1.73
C TRP A 160 21.38 -10.96 -0.70
N VAL A 161 21.80 -11.59 0.40
CA VAL A 161 22.60 -10.91 1.43
C VAL A 161 23.97 -10.47 0.90
N GLN A 162 24.62 -11.27 0.05
CA GLN A 162 25.86 -10.84 -0.62
C GLN A 162 25.61 -9.65 -1.54
N GLY A 163 24.52 -9.66 -2.30
CA GLY A 163 24.08 -8.52 -3.11
C GLY A 163 23.91 -7.25 -2.26
N LEU A 164 23.14 -7.33 -1.17
CA LEU A 164 22.95 -6.19 -0.26
C LEU A 164 24.26 -5.69 0.35
N ARG A 165 25.21 -6.58 0.66
CA ARG A 165 26.54 -6.20 1.16
C ARG A 165 27.35 -5.45 0.11
N ALA A 166 27.27 -5.84 -1.16
CA ALA A 166 27.90 -5.11 -2.25
C ALA A 166 27.31 -3.70 -2.39
N VAL A 167 25.98 -3.57 -2.30
CA VAL A 167 25.30 -2.27 -2.28
C VAL A 167 25.74 -1.43 -1.08
N ASP A 168 25.83 -2.02 0.10
CA ASP A 168 26.29 -1.33 1.31
C ASP A 168 27.69 -0.76 1.16
N ASN A 169 28.62 -1.56 0.61
CA ASN A 169 30.00 -1.11 0.36
C ASN A 169 30.08 0.01 -0.68
N GLN A 170 29.21 -0.02 -1.70
CA GLN A 170 29.25 0.95 -2.80
C GLN A 170 28.58 2.28 -2.44
N PHE A 171 27.42 2.24 -1.80
CA PHE A 171 26.59 3.42 -1.56
C PHE A 171 26.66 3.93 -0.12
N ASN A 172 27.18 3.12 0.82
CA ASN A 172 27.21 3.40 2.25
C ASN A 172 25.93 4.07 2.78
N PRO A 173 24.74 3.43 2.65
CA PRO A 173 23.48 4.05 3.05
C PRO A 173 23.45 4.37 4.53
N ARG A 174 22.89 5.54 4.87
CA ARG A 174 22.73 5.98 6.26
C ARG A 174 21.76 5.08 7.01
N HIS A 175 20.67 4.70 6.36
CA HIS A 175 19.68 3.76 6.88
C HIS A 175 19.28 2.75 5.82
N TRP A 176 18.99 1.53 6.27
CA TRP A 176 18.41 0.43 5.53
C TRP A 176 17.01 0.15 6.07
N LEU A 177 16.02 0.13 5.19
CA LEU A 177 14.63 -0.12 5.51
C LEU A 177 14.14 -1.34 4.75
N LEU A 178 13.53 -2.28 5.46
CA LEU A 178 12.85 -3.43 4.88
C LEU A 178 11.46 -3.59 5.52
N PRO A 179 10.45 -4.08 4.78
CA PRO A 179 9.20 -4.53 5.39
C PRO A 179 9.48 -5.64 6.43
N ASP A 180 9.01 -5.49 7.67
CA ASP A 180 9.01 -6.58 8.67
C ASP A 180 7.87 -7.56 8.37
N SER A 181 7.93 -8.13 7.17
CA SER A 181 6.90 -9.00 6.61
C SER A 181 7.30 -10.48 6.76
N ARG A 182 6.33 -11.34 6.48
CA ARG A 182 6.55 -12.79 6.31
C ARG A 182 6.85 -13.17 4.86
N SER A 183 6.83 -12.20 3.94
CA SER A 183 6.98 -12.43 2.50
C SER A 183 8.44 -12.46 2.05
N GLY A 184 9.35 -11.96 2.88
CA GLY A 184 10.80 -12.03 2.62
C GLY A 184 11.58 -11.00 3.43
N GLY A 185 11.14 -9.75 3.42
CA GLY A 185 11.87 -8.60 3.97
C GLY A 185 12.27 -8.75 5.43
N GLY A 186 11.40 -9.31 6.28
CA GLY A 186 11.70 -9.52 7.69
C GLY A 186 12.81 -10.55 7.91
N GLU A 187 12.86 -11.60 7.09
CA GLU A 187 13.89 -12.63 7.18
C GLU A 187 15.22 -12.15 6.57
N LEU A 188 15.17 -11.61 5.36
CA LEU A 188 16.32 -11.03 4.67
C LEU A 188 16.99 -9.94 5.50
N GLY A 189 16.21 -9.02 6.07
CA GLY A 189 16.73 -7.91 6.86
C GLY A 189 17.40 -8.36 8.16
N ARG A 190 16.92 -9.43 8.81
CA ARG A 190 17.59 -10.00 9.99
C ARG A 190 18.92 -10.65 9.63
N ARG A 191 18.98 -11.39 8.52
CA ARG A 191 20.24 -11.99 8.03
C ARG A 191 21.24 -10.92 7.65
N PHE A 192 20.80 -9.91 6.93
CA PHE A 192 21.64 -8.80 6.50
C PHE A 192 22.18 -8.01 7.70
N ALA A 193 21.34 -7.73 8.71
CA ALA A 193 21.78 -7.10 9.94
C ALA A 193 22.87 -7.91 10.66
N ALA A 194 22.71 -9.23 10.72
CA ALA A 194 23.71 -10.11 11.32
C ALA A 194 25.05 -10.07 10.58
N VAL A 195 25.03 -10.04 9.23
CA VAL A 195 26.24 -9.91 8.41
C VAL A 195 26.92 -8.55 8.59
N LEU A 196 26.16 -7.48 8.78
CA LEU A 196 26.71 -6.15 9.07
C LEU A 196 27.17 -5.98 10.52
N GLY A 197 26.83 -6.91 11.42
CA GLY A 197 27.07 -6.74 12.86
C GLY A 197 26.18 -5.67 13.51
N GLU A 198 25.07 -5.32 12.86
CA GLU A 198 24.16 -4.27 13.29
C GLU A 198 22.98 -4.83 14.10
N ARG A 199 22.47 -4.04 15.05
CA ARG A 199 21.26 -4.41 15.82
C ARG A 199 20.03 -3.77 15.19
N PRO A 200 19.18 -4.51 14.47
CA PRO A 200 18.04 -3.91 13.80
C PRO A 200 16.98 -3.44 14.80
N ALA A 201 16.20 -2.43 14.45
CA ALA A 201 14.92 -2.17 15.11
C ALA A 201 13.83 -2.90 14.34
N THR A 202 13.11 -3.80 15.01
CA THR A 202 12.07 -4.62 14.38
C THR A 202 10.69 -4.12 14.73
N ARG A 203 9.69 -4.39 13.90
CA ARG A 203 8.29 -3.95 14.10
C ARG A 203 8.17 -2.45 14.38
N VAL A 204 8.98 -1.65 13.70
CA VAL A 204 8.95 -0.18 13.83
C VAL A 204 7.69 0.34 13.17
N TRP A 205 6.82 0.98 13.95
CA TRP A 205 5.57 1.54 13.44
C TRP A 205 5.59 3.07 13.37
N GLN A 206 6.62 3.71 13.91
CA GLN A 206 6.80 5.15 13.82
C GLN A 206 8.27 5.52 13.95
N VAL A 207 8.69 6.54 13.20
CA VAL A 207 9.95 7.26 13.39
C VAL A 207 9.65 8.73 13.54
N LYS A 208 10.23 9.36 14.55
CA LYS A 208 10.06 10.79 14.82
C LYS A 208 11.25 11.33 15.60
N ASP A 209 11.74 12.51 15.23
CA ASP A 209 12.80 13.23 15.95
C ASP A 209 14.06 12.37 16.23
N GLY A 210 14.46 11.54 15.27
CA GLY A 210 15.62 10.64 15.39
C GLY A 210 15.41 9.43 16.30
N LEU A 211 14.18 9.20 16.78
CA LEU A 211 13.77 8.04 17.57
C LEU A 211 12.86 7.14 16.74
N CYS A 212 12.97 5.83 16.93
CA CYS A 212 12.02 4.86 16.41
C CYS A 212 11.21 4.22 17.55
N SER A 213 9.90 4.07 17.34
CA SER A 213 8.97 3.36 18.21
C SER A 213 8.61 2.02 17.58
N ALA A 214 8.81 0.94 18.35
CA ALA A 214 8.62 -0.43 17.90
C ALA A 214 7.64 -1.20 18.79
N ARG A 215 6.83 -2.08 18.19
CA ARG A 215 5.90 -2.95 18.93
C ARG A 215 6.67 -4.05 19.66
N ALA A 216 6.46 -4.16 20.96
CA ALA A 216 7.03 -5.20 21.83
C ALA A 216 5.94 -5.90 22.65
N GLY A 217 6.31 -6.94 23.42
CA GLY A 217 5.39 -7.64 24.32
C GLY A 217 4.12 -8.14 23.63
N ALA A 218 4.26 -8.78 22.45
CA ALA A 218 3.13 -9.19 21.61
C ALA A 218 2.16 -8.05 21.19
N GLY A 219 2.67 -6.81 21.09
CA GLY A 219 1.89 -5.63 20.70
C GLY A 219 1.23 -4.90 21.87
N GLN A 220 1.51 -5.30 23.11
CA GLN A 220 0.99 -4.64 24.31
C GLN A 220 1.88 -3.50 24.81
N GLN A 221 3.09 -3.37 24.26
CA GLN A 221 4.07 -2.39 24.69
C GLN A 221 4.71 -1.73 23.46
N ASP A 222 5.14 -0.49 23.65
CA ASP A 222 5.98 0.22 22.70
C ASP A 222 7.34 0.47 23.33
N LEU A 223 8.40 0.19 22.57
CA LEU A 223 9.77 0.51 22.92
C LEU A 223 10.27 1.62 22.02
N SER A 224 10.83 2.67 22.64
CA SER A 224 11.48 3.77 21.92
C SER A 224 12.99 3.66 22.06
N ARG A 225 13.71 3.92 20.97
CA ARG A 225 15.17 3.99 20.94
C ARG A 225 15.65 4.92 19.83
N ALA A 226 16.92 5.30 19.87
CA ALA A 226 17.56 6.01 18.75
C ALA A 226 17.43 5.22 17.44
N LEU A 227 17.18 5.93 16.34
CA LEU A 227 17.00 5.36 15.01
C LEU A 227 18.27 4.62 14.59
N PRO A 228 18.23 3.28 14.44
CA PRO A 228 19.41 2.52 14.04
C PRO A 228 19.67 2.63 12.54
N ARG A 229 20.82 2.10 12.13
CA ARG A 229 21.15 1.92 10.71
C ARG A 229 20.21 0.94 10.00
N LEU A 230 19.71 -0.11 10.65
CA LEU A 230 18.79 -1.08 10.02
C LEU A 230 17.42 -1.13 10.71
N ILE A 231 16.38 -0.95 9.91
CA ILE A 231 14.98 -0.85 10.33
C ILE A 231 14.16 -1.92 9.60
N LEU A 232 13.48 -2.77 10.37
CA LEU A 232 12.39 -3.60 9.86
C LEU A 232 11.08 -2.93 10.26
N ALA A 233 10.45 -2.31 9.27
CA ALA A 233 9.27 -1.47 9.46
C ALA A 233 7.99 -2.32 9.43
N ALA A 234 7.13 -2.13 10.42
CA ALA A 234 5.79 -2.70 10.42
C ALA A 234 4.95 -2.08 9.28
N ALA A 235 3.85 -2.74 8.90
CA ALA A 235 2.86 -2.12 8.02
C ALA A 235 2.31 -0.84 8.67
N GLU A 236 1.88 0.11 7.84
CA GLU A 236 1.35 1.41 8.27
C GLU A 236 2.36 2.22 9.11
N CYS A 237 3.67 2.06 8.86
CA CYS A 237 4.72 2.80 9.59
C CYS A 237 4.82 4.28 9.22
N ALA A 238 4.33 4.64 8.03
CA ALA A 238 4.27 5.99 7.51
C ALA A 238 3.17 6.05 6.43
N GLU A 239 2.71 7.26 6.12
CA GLU A 239 1.84 7.48 4.98
C GLU A 239 2.62 7.26 3.67
N PRO A 240 2.06 6.50 2.71
CA PRO A 240 2.63 6.42 1.37
C PRO A 240 2.79 7.79 0.73
N VAL A 241 3.84 7.95 -0.08
CA VAL A 241 4.03 9.14 -0.89
C VAL A 241 2.86 9.29 -1.87
N SER A 242 2.16 10.41 -1.78
CA SER A 242 1.06 10.78 -2.67
C SER A 242 1.32 12.07 -3.46
N GLU A 243 2.33 12.85 -3.07
CA GLU A 243 2.70 14.15 -3.65
C GLU A 243 4.22 14.21 -3.81
N THR A 244 4.72 13.81 -4.98
CA THR A 244 6.11 14.03 -5.44
C THR A 244 6.11 14.52 -6.88
#